data_AF-A0A8H5HQ35-F1
#
_entry.id   AF-A0A8H5HQ35-F1
#
_cell.length_a   1.000
_cell.length_b   1.000
_cell.length_c   1.000
_cell.angle_alpha   90.00
_cell.angle_beta   90.00
_cell.angle_gamma   90.00
#
_symmetry.space_group_name_H-M   'P 1'
#
loop_
_entity.id
_entity.type
_entity.pdbx_description
1 polymer ?
#
loop_
_entity_poly.entity_id
_entity_poly.type
_entity_poly.pdbx_seq_one_letter_code
_entity_poly.pdbx_strand_id
1 'polypeptide(L)'
;MNQENLKAKLDVLTQASGFAKTFKERAFTVAPDLKLPDLSYNADGAFIGITKVHVPAGPLPVEDNSSQEDTRSLLYDTFLVVPLLPSGAFYQERKFSGNAEPGQNEQDFIGCVVDTFAHHVVDESNGDYMLADIQGHIANVLLKPQSHPNST
;
A
#
# COMPACT_ATOMS: atom_id res chain seq x y z
N MET A 1 -8.90 16.74 2.86
CA MET A 1 -7.68 16.31 2.14
C MET A 1 -7.75 16.90 0.74
N ASN A 2 -6.67 17.50 0.21
CA ASN A 2 -6.67 18.06 -1.16
C ASN A 2 -6.82 16.93 -2.19
N GLN A 3 -7.62 17.14 -3.23
CA GLN A 3 -7.83 16.21 -4.34
C GLN A 3 -6.51 15.84 -5.04
N GLU A 4 -5.56 16.77 -5.13
CA GLU A 4 -4.23 16.51 -5.68
C GLU A 4 -3.46 15.47 -4.85
N ASN A 5 -3.53 15.56 -3.51
CA ASN A 5 -2.89 14.57 -2.64
C ASN A 5 -3.52 13.17 -2.80
N LEU A 6 -4.83 13.10 -3.07
CA LEU A 6 -5.49 11.83 -3.33
C LEU A 6 -5.13 11.24 -4.69
N LYS A 7 -4.99 12.08 -5.72
CA LYS A 7 -4.48 11.68 -7.03
C LYS A 7 -3.06 11.15 -6.93
N ALA A 8 -2.16 11.89 -6.27
CA ALA A 8 -0.81 11.44 -6.03
C ALA A 8 -0.79 10.07 -5.31
N LYS A 9 -1.61 9.87 -4.27
CA LYS A 9 -1.71 8.57 -3.58
C LYS A 9 -2.19 7.45 -4.50
N LEU A 10 -3.18 7.71 -5.36
CA LEU A 10 -3.67 6.73 -6.32
C LEU A 10 -2.61 6.41 -7.38
N ASP A 11 -1.86 7.41 -7.83
CA ASP A 11 -0.77 7.24 -8.79
C ASP A 11 0.34 6.36 -8.20
N VAL A 12 0.75 6.62 -6.95
CA VAL A 12 1.75 5.80 -6.26
C VAL A 12 1.29 4.34 -6.13
N LEU A 13 0.01 4.12 -5.75
CA LEU A 13 -0.56 2.77 -5.65
C LEU A 13 -0.58 2.05 -7.02
N THR A 14 -0.92 2.79 -8.08
CA THR A 14 -0.98 2.26 -9.45
C THR A 14 0.42 1.91 -9.97
N GLN A 15 1.40 2.79 -9.78
CA GLN A 15 2.78 2.55 -10.19
C GLN A 15 3.38 1.36 -9.45
N ALA A 16 3.19 1.29 -8.13
CA ALA A 16 3.68 0.17 -7.34
C ALA A 16 3.09 -1.18 -7.80
N SER A 17 1.82 -1.19 -8.22
CA SER A 17 1.19 -2.36 -8.85
C SER A 17 1.87 -2.76 -10.16
N GLY A 18 2.21 -1.76 -10.99
CA GLY A 18 2.97 -1.96 -12.23
C GLY A 18 4.34 -2.57 -11.97
N PHE A 19 5.09 -2.03 -11.01
CA PHE A 19 6.40 -2.57 -10.63
C PHE A 19 6.30 -3.99 -10.06
N ALA A 20 5.28 -4.30 -9.26
CA ALA A 20 5.08 -5.64 -8.72
C ALA A 20 4.85 -6.67 -9.85
N LYS A 21 4.16 -6.25 -10.91
CA LYS A 21 3.98 -7.06 -12.12
C LYS A 21 5.31 -7.30 -12.84
N THR A 22 6.09 -6.25 -13.12
CA THR A 22 7.38 -6.40 -13.82
C THR A 22 8.39 -7.20 -13.00
N PHE A 23 8.38 -7.06 -11.68
CA PHE A 23 9.20 -7.85 -10.75
C PHE A 23 8.92 -9.36 -10.91
N LYS A 24 7.64 -9.75 -10.86
CA LYS A 24 7.23 -11.14 -11.05
C LYS A 24 7.62 -11.66 -12.44
N GLU A 25 7.34 -10.89 -13.49
CA GLU A 25 7.68 -11.28 -14.87
C GLU A 25 9.18 -11.52 -15.05
N ARG A 26 10.03 -10.65 -14.49
CA ARG A 26 11.49 -10.82 -14.51
C ARG A 26 11.96 -12.02 -13.71
N ALA A 27 11.43 -12.19 -12.50
CA ALA A 27 11.79 -13.31 -11.63
C ALA A 27 11.50 -14.66 -12.32
N PHE A 28 10.33 -14.81 -12.95
CA PHE A 28 9.97 -16.04 -13.68
C PHE A 28 10.75 -16.22 -14.99
N THR A 29 11.19 -15.13 -15.62
CA THR A 29 12.06 -15.22 -16.82
C THR A 29 13.43 -15.79 -16.46
N VAL A 30 13.99 -15.40 -15.32
CA VAL A 30 15.33 -15.84 -14.87
C VAL A 30 15.27 -17.19 -14.15
N ALA A 31 14.23 -17.43 -13.36
CA ALA A 31 14.05 -18.63 -12.56
C ALA A 31 12.60 -19.12 -12.63
N PRO A 32 12.23 -19.90 -13.67
CA PRO A 32 10.85 -20.34 -13.89
C PRO A 32 10.25 -21.16 -12.74
N ASP A 33 11.09 -21.89 -12.00
CA ASP A 33 10.67 -22.73 -10.87
C ASP A 33 10.61 -21.98 -9.53
N LEU A 34 10.94 -20.68 -9.51
CA LEU A 34 10.95 -19.87 -8.30
C LEU A 34 9.53 -19.67 -7.75
N LYS A 35 9.34 -19.95 -6.47
CA LYS A 35 8.06 -19.71 -5.78
C LYS A 35 8.15 -18.42 -4.98
N LEU A 36 7.67 -17.33 -5.56
CA LEU A 36 7.53 -16.05 -4.87
C LEU A 36 6.21 -15.97 -4.10
N PRO A 37 6.16 -15.25 -2.96
CA PRO A 37 4.90 -14.85 -2.35
C PRO A 37 4.10 -13.97 -3.32
N ASP A 38 2.78 -13.92 -3.13
CA ASP A 38 1.94 -13.06 -3.94
C ASP A 38 2.15 -11.59 -3.58
N LEU A 39 2.97 -10.91 -4.38
CA LEU A 39 3.22 -9.48 -4.29
C LEU A 39 2.22 -8.72 -5.17
N SER A 40 1.18 -8.15 -4.56
CA SER A 40 0.11 -7.47 -5.27
C SER A 40 -0.43 -6.31 -4.45
N TYR A 41 -0.62 -5.17 -5.10
CA TYR A 41 -1.26 -4.02 -4.52
C TYR A 41 -2.74 -3.97 -4.91
N ASN A 42 -3.59 -3.45 -4.03
CA ASN A 42 -5.02 -3.26 -4.27
C ASN A 42 -5.33 -2.00 -5.10
N ALA A 43 -4.59 -1.78 -6.19
CA ALA A 43 -4.88 -0.68 -7.11
C ALA A 43 -6.08 -0.95 -8.01
N ASP A 44 -6.29 -2.21 -8.40
CA ASP A 44 -7.42 -2.56 -9.26
C ASP A 44 -8.74 -2.31 -8.54
N GLY A 45 -9.63 -1.51 -9.12
CA GLY A 45 -10.85 -1.04 -8.47
C GLY A 45 -10.67 0.08 -7.43
N ALA A 46 -9.46 0.63 -7.25
CA ALA A 46 -9.25 1.84 -6.45
C ALA A 46 -9.75 3.09 -7.19
N PHE A 47 -10.38 4.01 -6.46
CA PHE A 47 -10.89 5.25 -7.04
C PHE A 47 -10.98 6.40 -6.03
N ILE A 48 -11.01 7.63 -6.54
CA ILE A 48 -11.29 8.82 -5.73
C ILE A 48 -12.81 9.07 -5.74
N GLY A 49 -13.42 8.95 -4.57
CA GLY A 49 -14.83 9.24 -4.35
C GLY A 49 -15.06 10.68 -3.89
N ILE A 50 -16.21 11.23 -4.24
CA ILE A 50 -16.73 12.51 -3.72
C ILE A 50 -18.16 12.28 -3.24
N THR A 51 -18.47 12.67 -2.01
CA THR A 51 -19.84 12.66 -1.48
C THR A 51 -20.68 13.70 -2.24
N LYS A 52 -21.90 13.33 -2.64
CA LYS A 52 -22.82 14.27 -3.30
C LYS A 52 -23.50 15.22 -2.31
N VAL A 53 -23.53 14.84 -1.05
CA VAL A 53 -24.17 15.59 0.04
C VAL A 53 -23.11 15.75 1.12
N HIS A 54 -22.89 16.99 1.54
CA HIS A 54 -22.05 17.26 2.70
C HIS A 54 -22.68 16.57 3.90
N VAL A 55 -21.96 15.63 4.50
CA VAL A 55 -22.42 14.96 5.71
C VAL A 55 -21.81 15.72 6.90
N PRO A 56 -22.62 16.33 7.78
CA PRO A 56 -22.10 17.07 8.91
C PRO A 56 -21.17 16.19 9.73
N ALA A 57 -20.00 16.71 10.10
CA ALA A 57 -19.07 16.00 10.98
C ALA A 57 -19.81 15.56 12.24
N GLY A 58 -19.74 14.26 12.55
CA GLY A 58 -20.27 13.73 13.81
C GLY A 58 -19.52 14.29 15.02
N PRO A 59 -20.03 14.07 16.25
CA PRO A 59 -19.31 14.45 17.46
C PRO A 59 -17.90 13.83 17.49
N LEU A 60 -16.95 14.55 18.10
CA LEU A 60 -15.59 14.04 18.34
C LEU A 60 -15.64 12.71 19.10
N PRO A 61 -14.69 11.79 18.87
CA PRO A 61 -14.62 10.54 19.63
C PRO A 61 -14.66 10.83 21.13
N VAL A 62 -15.63 10.22 21.81
CA VAL A 62 -15.54 10.00 23.25
C VAL A 62 -14.68 8.76 23.41
N GLU A 63 -13.57 8.84 24.15
CA GLU A 63 -12.74 7.68 24.52
C GLU A 63 -13.47 6.80 25.53
N ASP A 64 -14.69 6.34 25.22
CA ASP A 64 -15.39 5.39 26.05
C ASP A 64 -15.45 4.05 25.32
N ASN A 65 -14.96 3.00 25.97
CA ASN A 65 -14.90 1.62 25.50
C ASN A 65 -16.30 0.99 25.32
N SER A 66 -17.32 1.81 25.13
CA SER A 66 -18.68 1.37 24.87
C SER A 66 -18.76 0.90 23.41
N SER A 67 -19.30 -0.29 23.22
CA SER A 67 -19.57 -0.92 21.92
C SER A 67 -20.71 -0.23 21.14
N GLN A 68 -20.80 1.10 21.22
CA GLN A 68 -21.80 1.87 20.49
C GLN A 68 -21.47 1.89 19.00
N GLU A 69 -22.52 1.77 18.18
CA GLU A 69 -22.40 1.94 16.74
C GLU A 69 -21.80 3.31 16.43
N ASP A 70 -20.76 3.32 15.60
CA ASP A 70 -20.12 4.53 15.15
C ASP A 70 -21.06 5.28 14.20
N THR A 71 -21.82 6.23 14.74
CA THR A 71 -22.73 7.08 13.94
C THR A 71 -22.03 8.28 13.31
N ARG A 72 -20.68 8.34 13.29
CA ARG A 72 -19.94 9.49 12.77
C ARG A 72 -19.89 9.48 11.25
N SER A 73 -20.02 10.68 10.68
CA SER A 73 -19.88 10.94 9.25
C SER A 73 -18.42 11.01 8.80
N LEU A 74 -18.17 10.81 7.50
CA LEU A 74 -16.87 11.10 6.88
C LEU A 74 -16.48 12.57 7.13
N LEU A 75 -15.28 12.80 7.67
CA LEU A 75 -14.75 14.16 7.93
C LEU A 75 -14.44 14.93 6.64
N TYR A 76 -14.27 14.22 5.52
CA TYR A 76 -13.94 14.81 4.23
C TYR A 76 -14.89 14.28 3.17
N ASP A 77 -15.38 15.19 2.34
CA ASP A 77 -16.26 14.86 1.22
C ASP A 77 -15.50 14.16 0.08
N THR A 78 -14.17 14.29 0.01
CA THR A 78 -13.32 13.60 -0.97
C THR A 78 -12.42 12.59 -0.28
N PHE A 79 -12.38 11.36 -0.80
CA PHE A 79 -11.67 10.23 -0.21
C PHE A 79 -11.12 9.27 -1.28
N LEU A 80 -10.09 8.50 -0.93
CA LEU A 80 -9.57 7.41 -1.75
C LEU A 80 -10.16 6.09 -1.23
N VAL A 81 -10.81 5.36 -2.12
CA VAL A 81 -11.31 4.01 -1.87
C VAL A 81 -10.34 3.01 -2.50
N VAL A 82 -10.04 1.95 -1.76
CA VAL A 82 -9.30 0.78 -2.25
C VAL A 82 -10.09 -0.48 -1.91
N PRO A 83 -10.00 -1.55 -2.71
CA PRO A 83 -10.58 -2.83 -2.35
C PRO A 83 -10.15 -3.28 -0.96
N LEU A 84 -11.13 -3.77 -0.20
CA LEU A 84 -10.89 -4.37 1.10
C LEU A 84 -10.13 -5.68 0.90
N LEU A 85 -8.97 -5.79 1.55
CA LEU A 85 -8.22 -7.04 1.57
C LEU A 85 -8.96 -8.07 2.42
N PRO A 86 -8.95 -9.36 2.06
CA PRO A 86 -9.58 -10.41 2.86
C PRO A 86 -9.02 -10.40 4.29
N SER A 87 -9.87 -10.06 5.25
CA SER A 87 -9.54 -10.11 6.68
C SER A 87 -10.13 -11.38 7.30
N GLY A 88 -9.35 -12.05 8.14
CA GLY A 88 -9.73 -13.28 8.82
C GLY A 88 -8.86 -13.51 10.05
N ALA A 89 -9.08 -14.61 10.78
CA ALA A 89 -8.37 -14.91 12.03
C ALA A 89 -6.83 -14.99 11.91
N PHE A 90 -6.31 -15.10 10.67
CA PHE A 90 -4.89 -15.14 10.35
C PHE A 90 -4.37 -13.86 9.69
N TYR A 91 -5.15 -12.77 9.70
CA TYR A 91 -4.71 -11.47 9.21
C TYR A 91 -3.65 -10.91 10.17
N GLN A 92 -2.39 -11.00 9.78
CA GLN A 92 -1.29 -10.34 10.46
C GLN A 92 -0.69 -9.30 9.52
N GLU A 93 -1.01 -8.03 9.79
CA GLU A 93 -0.36 -6.91 9.14
C GLU A 93 1.09 -6.82 9.63
N ARG A 94 2.00 -6.62 8.68
CA ARG A 94 3.42 -6.48 8.94
C ARG A 94 3.94 -5.27 8.18
N LYS A 95 4.73 -4.47 8.88
CA LYS A 95 5.54 -3.40 8.30
C LYS A 95 6.91 -3.96 7.94
N PHE A 96 7.30 -3.85 6.68
CA PHE A 96 8.58 -4.33 6.14
C PHE A 96 9.62 -3.22 6.06
N SER A 97 9.22 -1.97 5.79
CA SER A 97 10.11 -0.81 5.83
C SER A 97 9.43 0.41 6.43
N GLY A 98 10.23 1.33 6.95
CA GLY A 98 9.78 2.63 7.44
C GLY A 98 9.73 3.66 6.31
N ASN A 99 9.43 4.90 6.68
CA ASN A 99 9.44 6.00 5.71
C ASN A 99 10.88 6.45 5.38
N ALA A 100 11.77 6.40 6.37
CA ALA A 100 13.19 6.72 6.23
C ALA A 100 14.10 5.54 6.61
N GLU A 101 13.53 4.49 7.19
CA GLU A 101 14.22 3.30 7.65
C GLU A 101 14.17 2.20 6.58
N PRO A 102 15.31 1.68 6.12
CA PRO A 102 15.33 0.56 5.19
C PRO A 102 14.72 -0.68 5.85
N GLY A 103 14.21 -1.58 5.02
CA GLY A 103 13.86 -2.92 5.49
C GLY A 103 15.12 -3.66 5.97
N GLN A 104 15.04 -4.27 7.15
CA GLN A 104 16.09 -5.14 7.70
C GLN A 104 15.52 -6.55 7.83
N ASN A 105 14.98 -7.08 6.73
CA ASN A 105 14.17 -8.29 6.78
C ASN A 105 14.95 -9.56 6.40
N GLU A 106 16.27 -9.57 6.64
CA GLU A 106 17.20 -10.66 6.26
C GLU A 106 16.87 -12.02 6.91
N GLN A 107 16.07 -12.01 7.97
CA GLN A 107 15.77 -13.18 8.79
C GLN A 107 14.59 -13.98 8.27
N ASP A 108 13.84 -13.47 7.29
CA ASP A 108 12.69 -14.16 6.74
C ASP A 108 12.54 -14.00 5.21
N PHE A 109 12.09 -15.07 4.56
CA PHE A 109 12.02 -15.14 3.10
C PHE A 109 11.12 -14.06 2.49
N ILE A 110 9.96 -13.78 3.08
CA ILE A 110 9.00 -12.78 2.56
C ILE A 110 9.63 -11.40 2.65
N GLY A 111 10.26 -11.11 3.79
CA GLY A 111 11.07 -9.94 4.03
C GLY A 111 12.13 -9.69 2.95
N CYS A 112 12.98 -10.69 2.70
CA CYS A 112 13.99 -10.61 1.64
C CYS A 112 13.37 -10.36 0.26
N VAL A 113 12.24 -10.98 -0.06
CA VAL A 113 11.52 -10.73 -1.33
C VAL A 113 11.03 -9.27 -1.40
N VAL A 114 10.52 -8.72 -0.30
CA VAL A 114 10.08 -7.33 -0.23
C VAL A 114 11.25 -6.35 -0.40
N ASP A 115 12.37 -6.60 0.26
CA ASP A 115 13.58 -5.76 0.13
C ASP A 115 14.13 -5.82 -1.31
N THR A 116 14.13 -7.02 -1.92
CA THR A 116 14.53 -7.21 -3.32
C THR A 116 13.57 -6.50 -4.29
N PHE A 117 12.27 -6.53 -3.99
CA PHE A 117 11.29 -5.79 -4.77
C PHE A 117 11.51 -4.28 -4.69
N ALA A 118 11.78 -3.74 -3.50
CA ALA A 118 12.10 -2.32 -3.33
C ALA A 118 13.33 -1.93 -4.17
N HIS A 119 14.36 -2.78 -4.21
CA HIS A 119 15.51 -2.59 -5.09
C HIS A 119 15.13 -2.64 -6.58
N HIS A 120 14.32 -3.62 -7.01
CA HIS A 120 13.83 -3.72 -8.39
C HIS A 120 13.10 -2.45 -8.84
N VAL A 121 12.33 -1.79 -7.97
CA VAL A 121 11.66 -0.53 -8.33
C VAL A 121 12.68 0.55 -8.68
N VAL A 122 13.74 0.69 -7.88
CA VAL A 122 14.81 1.66 -8.13
C VAL A 122 15.51 1.34 -9.45
N ASP A 123 15.86 0.08 -9.69
CA ASP A 123 16.50 -0.33 -10.94
C ASP A 123 15.60 -0.11 -12.16
N GLU A 124 14.34 -0.55 -12.10
CA GLU A 124 13.37 -0.47 -13.21
C GLU A 124 13.06 0.97 -13.58
N SER A 125 13.05 1.85 -12.58
CA SER A 125 12.83 3.28 -12.78
C SER A 125 14.09 4.07 -13.10
N ASN A 126 15.25 3.41 -13.27
CA ASN A 126 16.56 4.08 -13.40
C ASN A 126 16.86 5.09 -12.28
N GLY A 127 16.35 4.83 -11.08
CA GLY A 127 16.51 5.68 -9.91
C GLY A 127 15.45 6.76 -9.74
N ASP A 128 14.46 6.89 -10.63
CA ASP A 128 13.42 7.93 -10.51
C ASP A 128 12.45 7.67 -9.37
N TYR A 129 12.22 6.39 -9.02
CA TYR A 129 11.28 5.97 -7.98
C TYR A 129 11.94 5.10 -6.92
N MET A 130 11.62 5.38 -5.67
CA MET A 130 11.88 4.49 -4.53
C MET A 130 10.59 4.30 -3.75
N LEU A 131 10.23 3.04 -3.48
CA LEU A 131 9.11 2.72 -2.59
C LEU A 131 9.60 2.54 -1.15
N ALA A 132 8.95 3.24 -0.23
CA ALA A 132 9.15 3.16 1.21
C ALA A 132 7.81 2.91 1.92
N ASP A 133 7.86 2.76 3.24
CA ASP A 133 6.70 2.48 4.10
C ASP A 133 5.94 1.23 3.63
N ILE A 134 6.71 0.24 3.18
CA ILE A 134 6.18 -0.98 2.60
C ILE A 134 5.60 -1.82 3.73
N GLN A 135 4.29 -2.06 3.69
CA GLN A 135 3.54 -2.84 4.68
C GLN A 135 2.54 -3.72 3.96
N GLY A 136 2.14 -4.84 4.55
CA GLY A 136 1.17 -5.75 3.94
C GLY A 136 0.89 -6.96 4.80
N HIS A 137 0.13 -7.91 4.27
CA HIS A 137 -0.22 -9.12 4.99
C HIS A 137 0.57 -10.33 4.46
N ILE A 138 0.95 -11.24 5.37
CA ILE A 138 1.85 -12.37 5.11
C ILE A 138 1.31 -13.34 4.00
N ALA A 139 0.02 -13.25 3.64
CA ALA A 139 -0.61 -14.04 2.58
C ALA A 139 -0.67 -13.37 1.19
N ASN A 140 -0.95 -12.06 1.10
CA ASN A 140 -0.87 -11.24 -0.13
C ASN A 140 -0.27 -9.89 0.28
N VAL A 141 0.84 -9.48 -0.30
CA VAL A 141 1.59 -8.34 0.25
C VAL A 141 1.34 -7.15 -0.67
N LEU A 142 0.66 -6.10 -0.18
CA LEU A 142 1.13 -4.71 -0.04
C LEU A 142 0.00 -3.65 0.07
N LEU A 143 0.04 -2.84 1.14
CA LEU A 143 -0.86 -1.72 1.44
C LEU A 143 -0.09 -0.40 1.46
N LYS A 144 -0.65 0.61 0.78
CA LYS A 144 -0.22 2.03 0.83
C LYS A 144 1.31 2.24 0.72
N PRO A 145 1.89 1.98 -0.46
CA PRO A 145 3.26 2.40 -0.71
C PRO A 145 3.36 3.94 -0.61
N GLN A 146 4.44 4.44 -0.02
CA GLN A 146 4.86 5.83 -0.22
C GLN A 146 6.00 5.84 -1.24
N SER A 147 5.95 6.75 -2.21
CA SER A 147 7.06 6.97 -3.14
C SER A 147 7.75 8.28 -2.84
N HIS A 148 9.08 8.27 -2.88
CA HIS A 148 9.87 9.49 -2.89
C HIS A 148 10.41 9.71 -4.31
N PRO A 149 10.14 10.87 -4.94
CA PRO A 149 10.84 11.24 -6.17
C PRO A 149 12.28 11.62 -5.80
N ASN A 150 13.27 11.03 -6.47
CA ASN A 150 14.64 11.47 -6.33
C ASN A 150 14.80 12.82 -7.03
N SER A 151 14.89 13.90 -6.27
CA SER A 151 15.28 15.22 -6.79
C SER A 151 16.80 15.30 -6.80
N THR A 152 17.41 15.23 -7.97
CA THR A 152 18.81 15.59 -8.20
C THR A 152 18.97 17.07 -8.49
#